data_AF-A0A8H3PLB9-F1
#
_entry.id   AF-A0A8H3PLB9-F1
#
_cell.length_a   1.000
_cell.length_b   1.000
_cell.length_c   1.000
_cell.angle_alpha   90.00
_cell.angle_beta   90.00
_cell.angle_gamma   90.00
#
_symmetry.space_group_name_H-M   'P 1'
#
loop_
_entity.id
_entity.type
_entity.pdbx_description
1 polymer ?
#
loop_
_entity_poly.entity_id
_entity_poly.type
_entity_poly.pdbx_seq_one_letter_code
_entity_poly.pdbx_strand_id
1 'polypeptide(L)'
;MPESQNQPSQTYTKVIKELHPYQKQALDIFSSAWAKKNGDGQHERSNVSKALAHYTANAKDPDADVYIWSTILAIKQFATTHPQALDFLLLAYSDATRLYPDTVSNEYGHGPAAGLQQLKWWIIEESDGFQGLLFPTSIGSVHPTDRSNLTFMQSDVNEKLDQVLTQIKDWRGERTSWIIAAAIQARCFALDIIRVNDGRQIEALINAGFHRERSRWSKADFIGACVLLRGCAKSLISQLDAVAVGGQGQSQDRSQAWKEALHTYLVEDVKSSGSDFEIKYHATVSHSNQVC
;
A
#
# COMPACT_ATOMS: atom_id res chain seq x y z
N MET A 1 -6.24 -33.46 27.11
CA MET A 1 -5.63 -32.69 26.01
C MET A 1 -6.08 -31.25 26.15
N PRO A 2 -5.21 -30.31 26.54
CA PRO A 2 -5.59 -28.91 26.64
C PRO A 2 -5.40 -28.22 25.28
N GLU A 3 -6.43 -27.47 24.86
CA GLU A 3 -6.43 -26.63 23.68
C GLU A 3 -5.39 -25.51 23.83
N SER A 4 -4.40 -25.52 22.95
CA SER A 4 -3.41 -24.46 22.79
C SER A 4 -4.10 -23.21 22.24
N GLN A 5 -4.40 -22.26 23.11
CA GLN A 5 -4.82 -20.91 22.73
C GLN A 5 -3.62 -20.19 22.09
N ASN A 6 -3.60 -20.11 20.76
CA ASN A 6 -2.78 -19.14 20.03
C ASN A 6 -3.32 -17.74 20.33
N GLN A 7 -2.75 -17.09 21.34
CA GLN A 7 -2.94 -15.65 21.53
C GLN A 7 -2.05 -14.90 20.53
N PRO A 8 -2.61 -14.08 19.63
CA PRO A 8 -1.79 -13.19 18.81
C PRO A 8 -1.11 -12.16 19.72
N SER A 9 0.21 -12.08 19.55
CA SER A 9 1.13 -11.27 20.35
C SER A 9 0.66 -9.83 20.54
N GLN A 10 0.25 -9.50 21.76
CA GLN A 10 -0.07 -8.14 22.20
C GLN A 10 1.23 -7.38 22.50
N THR A 11 1.85 -6.73 21.51
CA THR A 11 2.87 -5.70 21.79
C THR A 11 3.01 -4.68 20.67
N TYR A 12 2.00 -3.84 20.46
CA TYR A 12 2.15 -2.64 19.63
C TYR A 12 1.42 -1.45 20.26
N THR A 13 2.07 -0.80 21.24
CA THR A 13 1.72 0.59 21.57
C THR A 13 2.94 1.34 22.09
N LYS A 14 3.24 2.46 21.43
CA LYS A 14 4.09 3.60 21.87
C LYS A 14 5.53 3.30 22.30
N VAL A 15 6.39 3.18 21.30
CA VAL A 15 7.71 3.82 21.30
C VAL A 15 7.69 4.70 20.05
N ILE A 16 8.27 5.91 20.07
CA ILE A 16 8.78 6.49 18.82
C ILE A 16 9.86 5.48 18.41
N LYS A 17 9.48 4.40 17.72
CA LYS A 17 10.41 3.34 17.36
C LYS A 17 11.47 4.04 16.55
N GLU A 18 12.64 4.22 17.15
CA GLU A 18 13.79 4.71 16.43
C GLU A 18 13.87 3.89 15.16
N LEU A 19 13.90 4.59 14.02
CA LEU A 19 13.92 3.92 12.73
C LEU A 19 15.08 2.94 12.76
N HIS A 20 14.83 1.73 12.28
CA HIS A 20 15.89 0.74 12.19
C HIS A 20 17.09 1.35 11.45
N PRO A 21 18.34 1.13 11.90
CA PRO A 21 19.51 1.76 11.26
C PRO A 21 19.56 1.56 9.74
N TYR A 22 19.18 0.38 9.24
CA TYR A 22 19.09 0.11 7.79
C TYR A 22 17.99 0.90 7.10
N GLN A 23 16.84 1.13 7.76
CA GLN A 23 15.75 1.94 7.20
C GLN A 23 16.19 3.40 7.10
N LYS A 24 16.88 3.92 8.13
CA LYS A 24 17.47 5.26 8.10
C LYS A 24 18.49 5.39 6.96
N GLN A 25 19.37 4.41 6.80
CA GLN A 25 20.36 4.39 5.72
C GLN A 25 19.70 4.39 4.33
N ALA A 26 18.67 3.56 4.12
CA ALA A 26 17.91 3.56 2.87
C ALA A 26 17.23 4.91 2.60
N LEU A 27 16.64 5.54 3.64
CA LEU A 27 16.06 6.88 3.53
C LEU A 27 17.09 7.95 3.18
N ASP A 28 18.30 7.88 3.74
CA ASP A 28 19.38 8.83 3.43
C ASP A 28 19.82 8.70 1.96
N ILE A 29 19.90 7.48 1.44
CA ILE A 29 20.17 7.20 0.02
C ILE A 29 19.06 7.81 -0.85
N PHE A 30 17.80 7.54 -0.54
CA PHE A 30 16.65 8.07 -1.28
C PHE A 30 16.59 9.59 -1.26
N SER A 31 16.73 10.20 -0.08
CA SER A 31 16.68 11.65 0.12
C SER A 31 17.77 12.35 -0.69
N SER A 32 19.00 11.83 -0.63
CA SER A 32 20.16 12.40 -1.30
C SER A 32 20.02 12.37 -2.83
N ALA A 33 19.54 11.26 -3.39
CA ALA A 33 19.34 11.12 -4.82
C ALA A 33 18.12 11.93 -5.32
N TRP A 34 17.03 11.93 -4.54
CA TRP A 34 15.83 12.68 -4.88
C TRP A 34 16.08 14.19 -4.97
N ALA A 35 16.95 14.73 -4.10
CA ALA A 35 17.36 16.14 -4.16
C ALA A 35 18.16 16.48 -5.43
N LYS A 36 18.86 15.51 -6.03
CA LYS A 36 19.76 15.70 -7.18
C LYS A 36 19.12 15.42 -8.54
N LYS A 37 17.93 14.81 -8.57
CA LYS A 37 17.28 14.30 -9.79
C LYS A 37 16.93 15.34 -10.87
N ASN A 38 17.06 16.65 -10.60
CA ASN A 38 16.56 17.72 -11.47
C ASN A 38 17.32 17.87 -12.81
N GLY A 39 18.32 17.04 -13.11
CA GLY A 39 19.05 17.05 -14.39
C GLY A 39 19.15 15.70 -15.09
N ASP A 40 19.27 14.60 -14.35
CA ASP A 40 19.39 13.25 -14.91
C ASP A 40 18.80 12.20 -13.95
N GLY A 41 17.48 12.01 -14.05
CA GLY A 41 16.76 11.05 -13.21
C GLY A 41 17.19 9.60 -13.43
N GLN A 42 17.76 9.24 -14.58
CA GLN A 42 18.22 7.88 -14.87
C GLN A 42 19.57 7.60 -14.21
N HIS A 43 20.51 8.56 -14.28
CA HIS A 43 21.78 8.46 -13.60
C HIS A 43 21.61 8.33 -12.08
N GLU A 44 20.78 9.20 -11.47
CA GLU A 44 20.52 9.14 -10.03
C GLU A 44 19.82 7.84 -9.63
N ARG A 45 18.90 7.32 -10.45
CA ARG A 45 18.27 6.02 -10.21
C ARG A 45 19.29 4.88 -10.20
N SER A 46 20.24 4.90 -11.14
CA SER A 46 21.32 3.91 -11.19
C SER A 46 22.26 4.01 -9.98
N ASN A 47 22.52 5.22 -9.48
CA ASN A 47 23.34 5.41 -8.29
C ASN A 47 22.64 4.87 -7.03
N VAL A 48 21.33 5.12 -6.89
CA VAL A 48 20.52 4.55 -5.81
C VAL A 48 20.52 3.03 -5.88
N SER A 49 20.26 2.46 -7.06
CA SER A 49 20.17 1.01 -7.20
C SER A 49 21.48 0.30 -6.84
N LYS A 50 22.62 0.85 -7.29
CA LYS A 50 23.96 0.36 -6.92
C LYS A 50 24.24 0.50 -5.43
N ALA A 51 23.87 1.64 -4.82
CA ALA A 51 24.07 1.86 -3.39
C ALA A 51 23.26 0.86 -2.56
N LEU A 52 21.97 0.70 -2.86
CA LEU A 52 21.12 -0.29 -2.19
C LEU A 52 21.68 -1.71 -2.33
N ALA A 53 22.05 -2.13 -3.55
CA ALA A 53 22.62 -3.45 -3.78
C ALA A 53 23.94 -3.67 -3.02
N HIS A 54 24.81 -2.67 -2.98
CA HIS A 54 26.06 -2.73 -2.23
C HIS A 54 25.81 -2.91 -0.72
N TYR A 55 24.91 -2.13 -0.13
CA TYR A 55 24.62 -2.26 1.29
C TYR A 55 23.92 -3.58 1.63
N THR A 56 22.96 -4.03 0.82
CA THR A 56 22.32 -5.34 1.00
C THR A 56 23.35 -6.48 0.92
N ALA A 57 24.28 -6.44 -0.05
CA ALA A 57 25.29 -7.49 -0.20
C ALA A 57 26.33 -7.50 0.93
N ASN A 58 26.60 -6.34 1.55
CA ASN A 58 27.55 -6.22 2.66
C ASN A 58 26.92 -6.49 4.03
N ALA A 59 25.59 -6.35 4.14
CA ALA A 59 24.82 -6.80 5.30
C ALA A 59 24.87 -8.34 5.29
N LYS A 60 25.81 -8.93 6.05
CA LYS A 60 25.97 -10.40 6.13
C LYS A 60 24.68 -11.03 6.65
N ASP A 61 24.37 -12.27 6.24
CA ASP A 61 23.23 -13.03 6.78
C ASP A 61 23.25 -13.04 8.33
N PRO A 62 22.14 -12.68 9.02
CA PRO A 62 20.78 -12.41 8.53
C PRO A 62 20.45 -10.94 8.22
N ASP A 63 21.43 -10.03 8.33
CA ASP A 63 21.22 -8.61 8.14
C ASP A 63 20.78 -8.23 6.72
N ALA A 64 21.10 -9.04 5.71
CA ALA A 64 20.64 -8.82 4.34
C ALA A 64 19.11 -8.79 4.25
N ASP A 65 18.43 -9.74 4.88
CA ASP A 65 16.97 -9.81 4.92
C ASP A 65 16.37 -8.58 5.62
N VAL A 66 16.92 -8.25 6.79
CA VAL A 66 16.51 -7.06 7.56
C VAL A 66 16.71 -5.79 6.76
N TYR A 67 17.79 -5.70 5.95
CA TYR A 67 18.05 -4.56 5.08
C TYR A 67 17.04 -4.48 3.92
N ILE A 68 16.70 -5.61 3.28
CA ILE A 68 15.67 -5.67 2.24
C ILE A 68 14.34 -5.17 2.79
N TRP A 69 13.90 -5.71 3.93
CA TRP A 69 12.67 -5.30 4.60
C TRP A 69 12.69 -3.80 4.98
N SER A 70 13.80 -3.36 5.58
CA SER A 70 13.99 -1.95 5.95
C SER A 70 13.94 -1.02 4.75
N THR A 71 14.42 -1.46 3.59
CA THR A 71 14.37 -0.68 2.34
C THR A 71 12.93 -0.54 1.84
N ILE A 72 12.12 -1.61 1.91
CA ILE A 72 10.69 -1.55 1.55
C ILE A 72 9.95 -0.56 2.46
N LEU A 73 10.18 -0.63 3.77
CA LEU A 73 9.61 0.32 4.73
C LEU A 73 10.08 1.77 4.48
N ALA A 74 11.35 1.95 4.08
CA ALA A 74 11.88 3.25 3.69
C ALA A 74 11.17 3.82 2.46
N ILE A 75 10.83 3.00 1.46
CA ILE A 75 10.04 3.43 0.28
C ILE A 75 8.67 3.96 0.72
N LYS A 76 7.95 3.18 1.54
CA LYS A 76 6.65 3.58 2.09
C LYS A 76 6.76 4.88 2.87
N GLN A 77 7.69 4.97 3.80
CA GLN A 77 7.89 6.18 4.60
C GLN A 77 8.25 7.39 3.73
N PHE A 78 9.16 7.25 2.76
CA PHE A 78 9.52 8.36 1.88
C PHE A 78 8.33 8.82 1.05
N ALA A 79 7.54 7.88 0.51
CA ALA A 79 6.36 8.18 -0.28
C ALA A 79 5.25 8.90 0.52
N THR A 80 5.20 8.77 1.85
CA THR A 80 4.25 9.56 2.68
C THR A 80 4.51 11.07 2.63
N THR A 81 5.76 11.47 2.42
CA THR A 81 6.18 12.89 2.36
C THR A 81 6.42 13.36 0.92
N HIS A 82 6.83 12.46 0.03
CA HIS A 82 7.14 12.75 -1.37
C HIS A 82 6.44 11.72 -2.29
N PRO A 83 5.11 11.73 -2.40
CA PRO A 83 4.37 10.73 -3.19
C PRO A 83 4.79 10.67 -4.66
N GLN A 84 5.19 11.81 -5.23
CA GLN A 84 5.69 11.90 -6.61
C GLN A 84 7.05 11.19 -6.82
N ALA A 85 7.74 10.78 -5.75
CA ALA A 85 8.98 10.01 -5.83
C ALA A 85 8.76 8.52 -6.00
N LEU A 86 7.54 8.03 -5.80
CA LEU A 86 7.25 6.61 -5.68
C LEU A 86 7.79 5.78 -6.85
N ASP A 87 7.57 6.21 -8.10
CA ASP A 87 8.07 5.51 -9.29
C ASP A 87 9.60 5.42 -9.32
N PHE A 88 10.28 6.52 -8.99
CA PHE A 88 11.73 6.58 -8.94
C PHE A 88 12.27 5.58 -7.93
N LEU A 89 11.68 5.53 -6.73
CA LEU A 89 12.07 4.63 -5.65
C LEU A 89 11.84 3.16 -6.00
N LEU A 90 10.66 2.83 -6.54
CA LEU A 90 10.31 1.46 -6.90
C LEU A 90 11.16 0.94 -8.06
N LEU A 91 11.42 1.76 -9.06
CA LEU A 91 12.32 1.40 -10.16
C LEU A 91 13.77 1.26 -9.67
N ALA A 92 14.24 2.14 -8.78
CA ALA A 92 15.57 2.02 -8.19
C ALA A 92 15.71 0.74 -7.35
N TYR A 93 14.69 0.39 -6.57
CA TYR A 93 14.64 -0.88 -5.82
C TYR A 93 14.65 -2.09 -6.76
N SER A 94 13.80 -2.09 -7.80
CA SER A 94 13.75 -3.17 -8.79
C SER A 94 15.08 -3.32 -9.55
N ASP A 95 15.74 -2.21 -9.88
CA ASP A 95 17.08 -2.23 -10.47
C ASP A 95 18.13 -2.74 -9.46
N ALA A 96 17.98 -2.45 -8.16
CA ALA A 96 18.88 -2.92 -7.11
C ALA A 96 18.79 -4.44 -6.92
N THR A 97 17.59 -5.00 -6.89
CA THR A 97 17.40 -6.44 -6.69
C THR A 97 18.07 -7.26 -7.79
N ARG A 98 18.08 -6.77 -9.04
CA ARG A 98 18.81 -7.40 -10.16
C ARG A 98 20.33 -7.45 -9.96
N LEU A 99 20.87 -6.61 -9.08
CA LEU A 99 22.31 -6.56 -8.75
C LEU A 99 22.65 -7.38 -7.49
N TYR A 100 21.67 -8.00 -6.83
CA TYR A 100 21.93 -8.80 -5.64
C TYR A 100 22.71 -10.07 -6.03
N PRO A 101 23.85 -10.36 -5.38
CA PRO A 101 24.56 -11.62 -5.59
C PRO A 101 23.77 -12.79 -5.00
N ASP A 102 24.02 -14.01 -5.47
CA ASP A 102 23.35 -15.23 -4.97
C ASP A 102 23.56 -15.49 -3.47
N THR A 103 24.58 -14.85 -2.88
CA THR A 103 24.85 -14.90 -1.43
C THR A 103 23.85 -14.09 -0.59
N VAL A 104 23.09 -13.19 -1.21
CA VAL A 104 21.97 -12.51 -0.54
C VAL A 104 20.77 -13.46 -0.53
N SER A 105 20.32 -13.85 0.66
CA SER A 105 19.22 -14.80 0.83
C SER A 105 18.27 -14.36 1.93
N ASN A 106 17.01 -14.77 1.79
CA ASN A 106 15.99 -14.71 2.83
C ASN A 106 15.05 -15.91 2.69
N GLU A 107 13.97 -15.95 3.48
CA GLU A 107 12.97 -17.02 3.43
C GLU A 107 12.25 -17.15 2.08
N TYR A 108 12.31 -16.12 1.23
CA TYR A 108 11.63 -16.09 -0.07
C TYR A 108 12.54 -16.36 -1.28
N GLY A 109 13.86 -16.52 -1.08
CA GLY A 109 14.77 -16.92 -2.15
C GLY A 109 16.20 -16.39 -2.00
N HIS A 110 16.91 -16.39 -3.13
CA HIS A 110 18.31 -15.97 -3.24
C HIS A 110 18.47 -14.94 -4.36
N GLY A 111 19.52 -14.11 -4.26
CA GLY A 111 19.88 -13.11 -5.25
C GLY A 111 18.69 -12.18 -5.59
N PRO A 112 18.37 -11.98 -6.88
CA PRO A 112 17.24 -11.14 -7.27
C PRO A 112 15.88 -11.58 -6.73
N ALA A 113 15.69 -12.90 -6.53
CA ALA A 113 14.44 -13.44 -6.02
C ALA A 113 14.20 -13.02 -4.55
N ALA A 114 15.25 -12.95 -3.72
CA ALA A 114 15.14 -12.54 -2.33
C ALA A 114 14.45 -11.17 -2.20
N GLY A 115 14.90 -10.18 -2.98
CA GLY A 115 14.34 -8.83 -2.93
C GLY A 115 12.94 -8.69 -3.55
N LEU A 116 12.72 -9.29 -4.73
CA LEU A 116 11.42 -9.14 -5.42
C LEU A 116 10.31 -9.96 -4.75
N GLN A 117 10.61 -11.16 -4.26
CA GLN A 117 9.62 -11.97 -3.55
C GLN A 117 9.31 -11.38 -2.17
N GLN A 118 10.29 -10.80 -1.44
CA GLN A 118 10.00 -10.06 -0.21
C GLN A 118 9.03 -8.90 -0.46
N LEU A 119 9.26 -8.10 -1.50
CA LEU A 119 8.37 -6.99 -1.85
C LEU A 119 6.95 -7.49 -2.18
N LYS A 120 6.87 -8.62 -2.90
CA LYS A 120 5.60 -9.27 -3.23
C LYS A 120 4.86 -9.73 -1.97
N TRP A 121 5.55 -10.40 -1.05
CA TRP A 121 4.95 -10.85 0.21
C TRP A 121 4.54 -9.68 1.09
N TRP A 122 5.37 -8.64 1.21
CA TRP A 122 5.00 -7.42 1.91
C TRP A 122 3.71 -6.78 1.34
N ILE A 123 3.56 -6.74 0.00
CA ILE A 123 2.32 -6.27 -0.63
C ILE A 123 1.12 -7.15 -0.26
N ILE A 124 1.28 -8.47 -0.25
CA ILE A 124 0.21 -9.41 0.11
C ILE A 124 -0.21 -9.17 1.57
N GLU A 125 0.75 -9.12 2.49
CA GLU A 125 0.49 -8.89 3.91
C GLU A 125 -0.18 -7.54 4.18
N GLU A 126 0.28 -6.46 3.53
CA GLU A 126 -0.35 -5.15 3.65
C GLU A 126 -1.76 -5.12 3.05
N SER A 127 -2.02 -5.93 2.02
CA SER A 127 -3.35 -6.08 1.43
C SER A 127 -4.28 -6.90 2.32
N ASP A 128 -3.78 -7.94 2.98
CA ASP A 128 -4.54 -8.70 3.97
C ASP A 128 -4.82 -7.86 5.23
N GLY A 129 -3.92 -6.92 5.52
CA GLY A 129 -4.09 -5.91 6.55
C GLY A 129 -5.25 -4.94 6.28
N PHE A 130 -5.81 -4.88 5.06
CA PHE A 130 -6.91 -4.01 4.62
C PHE A 130 -8.26 -4.33 5.32
N GLN A 131 -8.20 -4.84 6.55
CA GLN A 131 -9.32 -5.15 7.41
C GLN A 131 -9.83 -3.95 8.21
N GLY A 132 -9.64 -2.71 7.75
CA GLY A 132 -10.21 -1.52 8.37
C GLY A 132 -9.91 -1.45 9.87
N LEU A 133 -8.65 -1.12 10.19
CA LEU A 133 -8.13 -0.67 11.49
C LEU A 133 -8.87 -1.23 12.73
N LEU A 134 -8.38 -2.36 13.25
CA LEU A 134 -8.54 -2.72 14.65
C LEU A 134 -7.46 -1.98 15.45
N PHE A 135 -7.68 -0.69 15.73
CA PHE A 135 -6.84 -0.01 16.72
C PHE A 135 -7.25 -0.48 18.11
N PRO A 136 -6.33 -1.03 18.93
CA PRO A 136 -6.56 -1.08 20.36
C PRO A 136 -6.53 0.37 20.87
N THR A 137 -7.69 1.03 20.88
CA THR A 137 -7.80 2.38 21.41
C THR A 137 -7.96 2.31 22.93
N SER A 138 -7.02 2.90 23.65
CA SER A 138 -7.19 3.15 25.09
C SER A 138 -8.16 4.32 25.36
N ILE A 139 -8.36 5.19 24.36
CA ILE A 139 -9.25 6.36 24.38
C ILE A 139 -9.90 6.56 23.00
N GLY A 140 -11.18 6.88 23.00
CA GLY A 140 -11.99 6.99 21.79
C GLY A 140 -12.32 5.65 21.14
N SER A 141 -13.19 5.68 20.15
CA SER A 141 -13.62 4.51 19.39
C SER A 141 -13.85 4.88 17.92
N VAL A 142 -13.77 3.90 17.04
CA VAL A 142 -14.15 4.09 15.64
C VAL A 142 -15.66 4.36 15.58
N HIS A 143 -16.06 5.40 14.85
CA HIS A 143 -17.47 5.76 14.75
C HIS A 143 -18.27 4.58 14.15
N PRO A 144 -19.42 4.21 14.75
CA PRO A 144 -20.11 2.96 14.42
C PRO A 144 -20.57 2.88 12.96
N THR A 145 -21.04 3.98 12.38
CA THR A 145 -21.51 4.05 10.99
C THR A 145 -20.43 4.51 10.00
N ASP A 146 -19.67 5.56 10.33
CA ASP A 146 -18.58 6.07 9.50
C ASP A 146 -17.20 5.72 10.06
N ARG A 147 -16.66 4.58 9.63
CA ARG A 147 -15.32 4.13 10.05
C ARG A 147 -14.18 5.06 9.63
N SER A 148 -14.43 6.14 8.91
CA SER A 148 -13.43 7.18 8.61
C SER A 148 -13.12 8.05 9.84
N ASN A 149 -14.05 8.10 10.79
CA ASN A 149 -14.06 9.02 11.91
C ASN A 149 -13.85 8.33 13.25
N LEU A 150 -13.25 9.06 14.18
CA LEU A 150 -13.15 8.68 15.58
C LEU A 150 -14.20 9.44 16.40
N THR A 151 -14.82 8.74 17.34
CA THR A 151 -15.67 9.32 18.37
C THR A 151 -14.94 9.32 19.70
N PHE A 152 -15.03 10.44 20.41
CA PHE A 152 -14.47 10.61 21.74
C PHE A 152 -15.59 10.96 22.72
N MET A 153 -15.50 10.47 23.95
CA MET A 153 -16.42 10.92 24.99
C MET A 153 -16.06 12.35 25.41
N GLN A 154 -17.05 13.09 25.93
CA GLN A 154 -16.80 14.43 26.45
C GLN A 154 -15.74 14.44 27.56
N SER A 155 -15.73 13.40 28.41
CA SER A 155 -14.71 13.19 29.44
C SER A 155 -13.30 13.00 28.84
N ASP A 156 -13.15 12.25 27.74
CA ASP A 156 -11.87 12.09 27.07
C ASP A 156 -11.30 13.43 26.59
N VAL A 157 -12.16 14.27 26.02
CA VAL A 157 -11.78 15.59 25.52
C VAL A 157 -11.41 16.54 26.65
N ASN A 158 -12.19 16.53 27.73
CA ASN A 158 -11.98 17.45 28.86
C ASN A 158 -10.80 17.06 29.75
N GLU A 159 -10.61 15.76 29.99
CA GLU A 159 -9.64 15.25 30.97
C GLU A 159 -8.33 14.77 30.32
N LYS A 160 -8.36 14.42 29.03
CA LYS A 160 -7.25 13.73 28.34
C LYS A 160 -6.98 14.30 26.95
N LEU A 161 -7.12 15.61 26.79
CA LEU A 161 -6.99 16.31 25.50
C LEU A 161 -5.72 15.93 24.71
N ASP A 162 -4.56 15.88 25.36
CA ASP A 162 -3.30 15.51 24.69
C ASP A 162 -3.31 14.10 24.11
N GLN A 163 -3.98 13.16 24.79
CA GLN A 163 -4.12 11.79 24.31
C GLN A 163 -5.10 11.72 23.14
N VAL A 164 -6.20 12.50 23.19
CA VAL A 164 -7.14 12.65 22.06
C VAL A 164 -6.41 13.22 20.84
N LEU A 165 -5.63 14.28 21.00
CA LEU A 165 -4.86 14.89 19.91
C LEU A 165 -3.82 13.91 19.33
N THR A 166 -3.17 13.13 20.18
CA THR A 166 -2.24 12.08 19.74
C THR A 166 -2.98 11.01 18.94
N GLN A 167 -4.11 10.52 19.44
CA GLN A 167 -4.91 9.50 18.78
C GLN A 167 -5.41 9.97 17.40
N ILE A 168 -5.82 11.23 17.27
CA ILE A 168 -6.23 11.81 15.97
C ILE A 168 -5.04 11.86 15.00
N LYS A 169 -3.84 12.23 15.47
CA LYS A 169 -2.63 12.25 14.65
C LYS A 169 -2.25 10.85 14.19
N ASP A 170 -2.24 9.88 15.11
CA ASP A 170 -1.91 8.48 14.81
C ASP A 170 -2.90 7.91 13.79
N TRP A 171 -4.20 8.14 14.01
CA TRP A 171 -5.26 7.72 13.07
C TRP A 171 -5.07 8.30 11.66
N ARG A 172 -4.70 9.58 11.57
CA ARG A 172 -4.42 10.21 10.28
C ARG A 172 -3.19 9.60 9.62
N GLY A 173 -2.11 9.43 10.38
CA GLY A 173 -0.85 8.87 9.90
C GLY A 173 -1.05 7.46 9.32
N GLU A 174 -1.81 6.63 10.02
CA GLU A 174 -2.20 5.30 9.57
C GLU A 174 -2.99 5.36 8.28
N ARG A 175 -4.07 6.15 8.20
CA ARG A 175 -4.86 6.28 6.96
C ARG A 175 -4.02 6.72 5.76
N THR A 176 -3.06 7.61 5.96
CA THR A 176 -2.09 7.99 4.92
C THR A 176 -1.19 6.81 4.55
N SER A 177 -0.67 6.08 5.55
CA SER A 177 0.14 4.87 5.38
C SER A 177 -0.58 3.81 4.52
N TRP A 178 -1.88 3.60 4.74
CA TRP A 178 -2.75 2.72 3.94
C TRP A 178 -2.83 3.14 2.48
N ILE A 179 -3.12 4.42 2.22
CA ILE A 179 -3.22 4.94 0.85
C ILE A 179 -1.88 4.81 0.12
N ILE A 180 -0.77 5.03 0.82
CA ILE A 180 0.58 4.88 0.25
C ILE A 180 0.90 3.41 -0.04
N ALA A 181 0.54 2.47 0.83
CA ALA A 181 0.72 1.04 0.56
C ALA A 181 -0.06 0.61 -0.69
N ALA A 182 -1.34 1.02 -0.80
CA ALA A 182 -2.15 0.79 -2.00
C ALA A 182 -1.51 1.43 -3.24
N ALA A 183 -0.92 2.63 -3.12
CA ALA A 183 -0.20 3.28 -4.22
C ALA A 183 1.06 2.50 -4.62
N ILE A 184 1.88 2.05 -3.67
CA ILE A 184 3.07 1.22 -3.95
C ILE A 184 2.67 0.00 -4.76
N GLN A 185 1.68 -0.73 -4.28
CA GLN A 185 1.15 -1.91 -4.94
C GLN A 185 0.68 -1.60 -6.36
N ALA A 186 -0.17 -0.58 -6.52
CA ALA A 186 -0.68 -0.14 -7.81
C ALA A 186 0.45 0.17 -8.81
N ARG A 187 1.50 0.85 -8.33
CA ARG A 187 2.67 1.21 -9.15
C ARG A 187 3.56 0.02 -9.45
N CYS A 188 3.75 -0.93 -8.54
CA CYS A 188 4.46 -2.18 -8.81
C CYS A 188 3.85 -2.95 -9.99
N PHE A 189 2.52 -2.99 -10.09
CA PHE A 189 1.82 -3.60 -11.22
C PHE A 189 1.87 -2.75 -12.49
N ALA A 190 1.74 -1.42 -12.37
CA ALA A 190 1.79 -0.51 -13.52
C ALA A 190 3.18 -0.45 -14.17
N LEU A 191 4.24 -0.66 -13.39
CA LEU A 191 5.65 -0.61 -13.81
C LEU A 191 6.22 -2.00 -14.18
N ASP A 192 5.40 -3.06 -14.19
CA ASP A 192 5.82 -4.45 -14.40
C ASP A 192 6.94 -4.92 -13.45
N ILE A 193 6.97 -4.37 -12.23
CA ILE A 193 7.93 -4.80 -11.18
C ILE A 193 7.49 -6.13 -10.59
N ILE A 194 6.18 -6.28 -10.36
CA ILE A 194 5.57 -7.53 -9.91
C ILE A 194 4.64 -8.02 -11.02
N ARG A 195 4.97 -9.20 -11.54
CA ARG A 195 4.14 -9.89 -12.51
C ARG A 195 3.06 -10.70 -11.84
N VAL A 196 1.93 -10.71 -12.52
CA VAL A 196 0.63 -11.12 -12.03
C VAL A 196 0.36 -12.59 -12.36
N ASN A 197 1.39 -13.42 -12.44
CA ASN A 197 1.25 -14.81 -12.89
C ASN A 197 0.60 -15.73 -11.86
N ASP A 198 0.24 -15.23 -10.66
CA ASP A 198 -0.55 -15.95 -9.68
C ASP A 198 -1.97 -15.37 -9.67
N GLY A 199 -2.84 -15.85 -10.56
CA GLY A 199 -4.23 -15.37 -10.69
C GLY A 199 -5.04 -15.35 -9.39
N ARG A 200 -4.70 -16.21 -8.42
CA ARG A 200 -5.28 -16.21 -7.06
C ARG A 200 -4.95 -14.96 -6.24
N GLN A 201 -3.80 -14.33 -6.50
CA GLN A 201 -3.39 -13.11 -5.80
C GLN A 201 -4.12 -11.89 -6.35
N ILE A 202 -4.32 -11.77 -7.66
CA ILE A 202 -5.23 -10.75 -8.22
C ILE A 202 -6.60 -10.89 -7.62
N GLU A 203 -7.12 -12.13 -7.62
CA GLU A 203 -8.44 -12.42 -7.11
C GLU A 203 -8.52 -12.12 -5.63
N ALA A 204 -7.50 -12.43 -4.82
CA ALA A 204 -7.42 -12.00 -3.43
C ALA A 204 -7.34 -10.48 -3.26
N LEU A 205 -6.70 -9.74 -4.16
CA LEU A 205 -6.57 -8.27 -4.10
C LEU A 205 -7.84 -7.54 -4.55
N ILE A 206 -8.46 -8.02 -5.63
CA ILE A 206 -9.77 -7.62 -6.10
C ILE A 206 -10.77 -7.97 -5.00
N ASN A 207 -10.79 -9.21 -4.51
CA ASN A 207 -11.66 -9.65 -3.44
C ASN A 207 -11.34 -8.98 -2.09
N ALA A 208 -10.12 -8.56 -1.76
CA ALA A 208 -9.89 -7.74 -0.56
C ALA A 208 -10.57 -6.37 -0.70
N GLY A 209 -10.58 -5.83 -1.93
CA GLY A 209 -11.37 -4.67 -2.29
C GLY A 209 -12.88 -4.92 -2.28
N PHE A 210 -13.36 -6.10 -2.74
CA PHE A 210 -14.79 -6.36 -3.01
C PHE A 210 -15.50 -7.26 -1.97
N HIS A 211 -14.83 -8.25 -1.39
CA HIS A 211 -15.28 -9.08 -0.27
C HIS A 211 -15.12 -8.35 1.06
N ARG A 212 -16.07 -7.45 1.30
CA ARG A 212 -16.72 -7.41 2.60
C ARG A 212 -18.20 -7.56 2.39
N GLU A 213 -18.72 -8.74 2.70
CA GLU A 213 -20.05 -8.81 3.27
C GLU A 213 -20.17 -7.67 4.29
N ARG A 214 -21.07 -6.70 4.03
CA ARG A 214 -21.49 -5.59 4.92
C ARG A 214 -20.72 -4.26 4.84
N SER A 215 -21.11 -3.43 3.87
CA SER A 215 -21.61 -2.04 4.08
C SER A 215 -20.78 -0.94 4.78
N ARG A 216 -19.49 -1.10 5.13
CA ARG A 216 -18.76 0.00 5.82
C ARG A 216 -17.30 0.16 5.40
N TRP A 217 -17.06 0.61 4.17
CA TRP A 217 -15.75 1.12 3.78
C TRP A 217 -15.46 2.42 4.51
N SER A 218 -14.23 2.57 5.04
CA SER A 218 -13.71 3.89 5.41
C SER A 218 -13.38 4.70 4.15
N LYS A 219 -13.30 6.02 4.26
CA LYS A 219 -12.85 6.88 3.15
C LYS A 219 -11.43 6.55 2.69
N ALA A 220 -10.55 6.07 3.59
CA ALA A 220 -9.21 5.64 3.18
C ALA A 220 -9.27 4.32 2.39
N ASP A 221 -10.14 3.39 2.79
CA ASP A 221 -10.34 2.11 2.08
C ASP A 221 -10.78 2.38 0.64
N PHE A 222 -11.75 3.29 0.46
CA PHE A 222 -12.22 3.69 -0.85
C PHE A 222 -11.11 4.30 -1.72
N ILE A 223 -10.36 5.28 -1.17
CA ILE A 223 -9.28 5.92 -1.91
C ILE A 223 -8.20 4.90 -2.29
N GLY A 224 -7.80 4.03 -1.36
CA GLY A 224 -6.83 2.96 -1.60
C GLY A 224 -7.30 2.02 -2.71
N ALA A 225 -8.54 1.56 -2.65
CA ALA A 225 -9.15 0.73 -3.69
C ALA A 225 -9.13 1.45 -5.05
N CYS A 226 -9.55 2.71 -5.13
CA CYS A 226 -9.50 3.48 -6.38
C CYS A 226 -8.09 3.62 -6.95
N VAL A 227 -7.09 3.87 -6.09
CA VAL A 227 -5.68 3.98 -6.50
C VAL A 227 -5.18 2.64 -7.07
N LEU A 228 -5.45 1.55 -6.35
CA LEU A 228 -5.08 0.19 -6.77
C LEU A 228 -5.73 -0.16 -8.10
N LEU A 229 -7.04 0.04 -8.22
CA LEU A 229 -7.78 -0.21 -9.45
C LEU A 229 -7.21 0.60 -10.62
N ARG A 230 -6.91 1.90 -10.42
CA ARG A 230 -6.35 2.73 -11.50
C ARG A 230 -4.96 2.26 -11.94
N GLY A 231 -4.08 1.91 -10.99
CA GLY A 231 -2.72 1.46 -11.34
C GLY A 231 -2.70 0.07 -11.97
N CYS A 232 -3.60 -0.81 -11.54
CA CYS A 232 -3.66 -2.19 -12.03
C CYS A 232 -4.54 -2.36 -13.27
N ALA A 233 -5.49 -1.46 -13.54
CA ALA A 233 -6.52 -1.65 -14.58
C ALA A 233 -5.95 -2.07 -15.94
N LYS A 234 -4.89 -1.41 -16.43
CA LYS A 234 -4.31 -1.74 -17.74
C LYS A 234 -3.71 -3.15 -17.74
N SER A 235 -2.88 -3.45 -16.74
CA SER A 235 -2.23 -4.77 -16.59
C SER A 235 -3.27 -5.88 -16.38
N LEU A 236 -4.31 -5.61 -15.59
CA LEU A 236 -5.43 -6.52 -15.32
C LEU A 236 -6.26 -6.78 -16.56
N ILE A 237 -6.62 -5.74 -17.34
CA ILE A 237 -7.40 -5.91 -18.59
C ILE A 237 -6.62 -6.76 -19.58
N SER A 238 -5.34 -6.43 -19.83
CA SER A 238 -4.51 -7.19 -20.77
C SER A 238 -4.33 -8.66 -20.38
N GLN A 239 -4.39 -8.97 -19.08
CA GLN A 239 -4.25 -10.34 -18.58
C GLN A 239 -5.59 -11.08 -18.50
N LEU A 240 -6.69 -10.40 -18.16
CA LEU A 240 -8.05 -10.95 -18.27
C LEU A 240 -8.35 -11.35 -19.71
N ASP A 241 -7.88 -10.55 -20.67
CA ASP A 241 -7.97 -10.87 -22.10
C ASP A 241 -7.09 -12.07 -22.45
N ALA A 242 -5.87 -12.16 -21.91
CA ALA A 242 -4.96 -13.29 -22.14
C ALA A 242 -5.49 -14.63 -21.56
N VAL A 243 -6.17 -14.58 -20.41
CA VAL A 243 -6.82 -15.75 -19.80
C VAL A 243 -8.12 -16.11 -20.55
N ALA A 244 -8.83 -15.12 -21.11
CA ALA A 244 -10.06 -15.32 -21.89
C ALA A 244 -9.83 -16.08 -23.21
N VAL A 245 -8.65 -15.94 -23.82
CA VAL A 245 -8.28 -16.66 -25.06
C VAL A 245 -8.24 -18.18 -24.84
N GLY A 246 -8.17 -18.66 -23.59
CA GLY A 246 -8.29 -20.09 -23.24
C GLY A 246 -9.69 -20.56 -22.79
N GLY A 247 -10.65 -19.66 -22.60
CA GLY A 247 -11.98 -19.98 -22.05
C GLY A 247 -13.06 -19.02 -22.56
N GLN A 248 -13.68 -19.39 -23.68
CA GLN A 248 -14.74 -18.60 -24.33
C GLN A 248 -15.93 -18.40 -23.38
N GLY A 249 -16.15 -17.16 -22.92
CA GLY A 249 -17.42 -16.70 -22.35
C GLY A 249 -17.35 -15.93 -21.03
N GLN A 250 -16.50 -16.30 -20.07
CA GLN A 250 -16.61 -15.77 -18.69
C GLN A 250 -15.86 -14.46 -18.41
N SER A 251 -14.93 -14.05 -19.28
CA SER A 251 -14.06 -12.88 -19.00
C SER A 251 -14.75 -11.54 -19.28
N GLN A 252 -15.54 -11.44 -20.35
CA GLN A 252 -16.33 -10.24 -20.66
C GLN A 252 -17.35 -9.94 -19.56
N ASP A 253 -18.04 -10.96 -19.04
CA ASP A 253 -19.01 -10.82 -17.96
C ASP A 253 -18.38 -10.28 -16.67
N ARG A 254 -17.15 -10.69 -16.33
CA ARG A 254 -16.45 -10.20 -15.13
C ARG A 254 -15.98 -8.76 -15.26
N SER A 255 -15.43 -8.37 -16.40
CA SER A 255 -15.04 -6.97 -16.65
C SER A 255 -16.25 -6.03 -16.64
N GLN A 256 -17.37 -6.48 -17.21
CA GLN A 256 -18.61 -5.73 -17.25
C GLN A 256 -19.25 -5.62 -15.85
N ALA A 257 -19.37 -6.73 -15.11
CA ALA A 257 -19.84 -6.72 -13.73
C ALA A 257 -18.98 -5.81 -12.84
N TRP A 258 -17.67 -5.73 -13.10
CA TRP A 258 -16.76 -4.85 -12.39
C TRP A 258 -17.02 -3.36 -12.69
N LYS A 259 -17.20 -3.00 -13.96
CA LYS A 259 -17.57 -1.63 -14.35
C LYS A 259 -18.91 -1.22 -13.75
N GLU A 260 -19.87 -2.12 -13.75
CA GLU A 260 -21.21 -1.91 -13.18
C GLU A 260 -21.16 -1.74 -11.67
N ALA A 261 -20.43 -2.59 -10.92
CA ALA A 261 -20.28 -2.44 -9.47
C ALA A 261 -19.63 -1.12 -9.06
N LEU A 262 -18.58 -0.70 -9.78
CA LEU A 262 -17.92 0.59 -9.57
C LEU A 262 -18.87 1.75 -9.88
N HIS A 263 -19.61 1.67 -10.98
CA HIS A 263 -20.60 2.68 -11.37
C HIS A 263 -21.73 2.77 -10.34
N THR A 264 -22.32 1.65 -9.95
CA THR A 264 -23.39 1.57 -8.94
C THR A 264 -22.94 2.18 -7.62
N TYR A 265 -21.73 1.92 -7.12
CA TYR A 265 -21.26 2.55 -5.88
C TYR A 265 -20.98 4.07 -6.01
N LEU A 266 -20.53 4.52 -7.19
CA LEU A 266 -20.31 5.95 -7.47
C LEU A 266 -21.63 6.73 -7.60
N VAL A 267 -22.68 6.08 -8.09
CA VAL A 267 -23.97 6.69 -8.45
C VAL A 267 -25.06 6.44 -7.40
N GLU A 268 -25.09 5.28 -6.74
CA GLU A 268 -26.04 4.96 -5.67
C GLU A 268 -25.58 5.55 -4.32
N ASP A 269 -25.90 6.82 -4.18
CA ASP A 269 -26.60 7.44 -3.05
C ASP A 269 -26.63 6.64 -1.71
N VAL A 270 -25.47 6.55 -1.03
CA VAL A 270 -25.49 6.60 0.43
C VAL A 270 -26.03 7.98 0.78
N LYS A 271 -27.31 8.05 1.16
CA LYS A 271 -27.96 9.22 1.76
C LYS A 271 -27.16 9.69 2.98
N SER A 272 -26.04 10.38 2.78
CA SER A 272 -25.24 10.97 3.83
C SER A 272 -25.78 12.37 4.08
N SER A 273 -26.47 12.53 5.21
CA SER A 273 -27.02 13.78 5.73
C SER A 273 -25.93 14.74 6.24
N GLY A 274 -24.99 15.13 5.37
CA GLY A 274 -23.90 16.04 5.75
C GLY A 274 -22.94 16.30 4.60
N SER A 275 -22.62 17.58 4.42
CA SER A 275 -21.87 18.21 3.33
C SER A 275 -20.39 17.78 3.14
N ASP A 276 -19.97 16.61 3.63
CA ASP A 276 -18.55 16.19 3.65
C ASP A 276 -18.13 15.25 2.51
N PHE A 277 -18.97 15.12 1.47
CA PHE A 277 -18.74 14.24 0.31
C PHE A 277 -18.39 14.96 -1.00
N GLU A 278 -17.99 16.25 -0.98
CA GLU A 278 -17.58 17.03 -2.16
C GLU A 278 -16.20 16.62 -2.77
N ILE A 279 -15.66 15.44 -2.43
CA ILE A 279 -14.54 14.82 -3.17
C ILE A 279 -15.04 13.76 -4.18
N LYS A 280 -16.34 13.43 -4.17
CA LYS A 280 -16.93 12.51 -5.18
C LYS A 280 -17.03 13.13 -6.59
N TYR A 281 -16.90 14.45 -6.75
CA TYR A 281 -17.20 15.15 -8.00
C TYR A 281 -15.96 15.54 -8.84
N HIS A 282 -14.79 15.80 -8.23
CA HIS A 282 -13.63 16.28 -8.98
C HIS A 282 -12.85 15.20 -9.74
N ALA A 283 -12.96 13.92 -9.37
CA ALA A 283 -12.33 12.83 -10.12
C ALA A 283 -13.13 12.39 -11.36
N THR A 284 -14.44 12.68 -11.38
CA THR A 284 -15.37 12.32 -12.46
C THR A 284 -15.59 13.44 -13.48
N VAL A 285 -15.41 14.72 -13.11
CA VAL A 285 -15.74 15.87 -13.99
C VAL A 285 -14.59 16.36 -14.88
N SER A 286 -13.34 15.93 -14.67
CA SER A 286 -12.25 16.27 -15.61
C SER A 286 -12.22 15.41 -16.89
N HIS A 287 -13.16 14.46 -17.07
CA HIS A 287 -13.29 13.64 -18.28
C HIS A 287 -14.56 13.90 -19.09
N SER A 288 -15.33 14.93 -18.74
CA SER A 288 -16.53 15.32 -19.50
C SER A 288 -16.67 16.83 -19.51
N ASN A 289 -15.79 17.52 -20.24
CA ASN A 289 -16.08 18.73 -21.04
C ASN A 289 -14.78 19.45 -21.43
N GLN A 290 -14.26 19.12 -22.62
CA GLN A 290 -13.83 20.12 -23.60
C GLN A 290 -13.61 19.42 -24.95
N VAL A 291 -14.73 19.20 -25.64
CA VAL A 291 -14.78 19.27 -27.10
C VAL A 291 -15.46 20.59 -27.43
N CYS A 292 -14.68 21.54 -27.93
CA CYS A 292 -15.01 22.38 -29.07
C CYS A 292 -13.73 22.46 -29.91
#